data_AF-A0A3B1DFZ3-F1
#
_entry.id   AF-A0A3B1DFZ3-F1
#
_cell.length_a   1.000
_cell.length_b   1.000
_cell.length_c   1.000
_cell.angle_alpha   90.00
_cell.angle_beta   90.00
_cell.angle_gamma   90.00
#
_symmetry.space_group_name_H-M   'P 1'
#
loop_
_entity.id
_entity.type
_entity.pdbx_description
1 polymer ?
#
loop_
_entity_poly.entity_id
_entity_poly.type
_entity_poly.pdbx_seq_one_letter_code
_entity_poly.pdbx_strand_id
1 'polypeptide(L)' 'MAERVRKNIKAHDFKVEGHLLKVTVSIGIASYPADVTNGDELIEKADQALYGAKKGGRDRSVLFGDLK' A
#
# COMPACT_ATOMS: atom_id res chain seq x y z
N MET A 1 2.28 -3.85 9.79
CA MET A 1 3.60 -3.44 9.25
C MET A 1 3.50 -2.39 8.15
N ALA A 2 2.55 -2.50 7.21
CA ALA A 2 2.35 -1.54 6.12
C ALA A 2 2.25 -0.07 6.59
N GLU A 3 1.45 0.22 7.63
CA GLU A 3 1.34 1.59 8.16
C GLU A 3 2.66 2.16 8.68
N ARG A 4 3.54 1.32 9.24
CA ARG A 4 4.88 1.77 9.66
C ARG A 4 5.70 2.22 8.45
N VAL A 5 5.70 1.43 7.38
CA VAL A 5 6.40 1.77 6.13
C VAL A 5 5.84 3.06 5.52
N ARG A 6 4.51 3.16 5.39
CA ARG A 6 3.85 4.33 4.83
C ARG A 6 4.19 5.61 5.61
N LYS A 7 4.09 5.57 6.95
CA LYS A 7 4.41 6.72 7.81
C LYS A 7 5.88 7.12 7.71
N ASN A 8 6.79 6.14 7.67
CA ASN A 8 8.22 6.42 7.52
C ASN A 8 8.53 7.06 6.16
N ILE A 9 7.92 6.59 5.07
CA ILE A 9 8.08 7.21 3.74
C ILE A 9 7.55 8.64 3.75
N LYS A 10 6.35 8.86 4.30
CA LYS A 10 5.75 10.20 4.37
C LYS A 10 6.58 11.19 5.19
N ALA A 11 7.21 10.73 6.26
CA ALA A 11 8.05 11.55 7.11
C ALA A 11 9.42 11.84 6.51
N HIS A 12 9.90 10.98 5.60
CA HIS A 12 11.23 11.10 5.01
C HIS A 12 11.31 12.22 3.98
N ASP A 13 12.42 12.97 4.02
CA ASP A 13 12.78 13.97 3.01
C ASP A 13 13.70 13.34 1.97
N PHE A 14 13.15 13.05 0.79
CA PHE A 14 13.92 12.45 -0.30
C PHE A 14 14.75 13.53 -0.98
N LYS A 15 16.08 13.38 -0.98
CA LYS A 15 16.98 14.30 -1.68
C LYS A 15 17.24 13.82 -3.10
N VAL A 16 16.76 14.55 -4.10
CA VAL A 16 16.94 14.25 -5.53
C VAL A 16 17.49 15.48 -6.23
N GLU A 17 18.67 15.38 -6.84
CA GLU A 17 19.32 16.50 -7.56
C GLU A 17 19.43 17.79 -6.72
N GLY A 18 19.70 17.65 -5.42
CA GLY A 18 19.80 18.78 -4.50
C GLY A 18 18.47 19.32 -3.96
N HIS A 19 17.32 18.85 -4.47
CA HIS A 19 15.99 19.24 -4.01
C HIS A 19 15.47 18.27 -2.95
N LEU A 20 14.66 18.79 -2.01
CA LEU A 20 13.92 17.95 -1.06
C LEU A 20 12.51 17.69 -1.59
N LEU A 21 12.17 16.41 -1.74
CA LEU A 21 10.88 15.94 -2.23
C LEU A 21 10.11 15.25 -1.11
N LYS A 22 8.85 15.64 -0.96
CA LYS A 22 7.89 14.91 -0.13
C LYS A 22 7.17 13.88 -0.99
N VAL A 23 7.28 12.61 -0.60
CA VAL A 23 6.68 11.48 -1.31
C VAL A 23 5.74 10.75 -0.36
N THR A 24 4.67 10.18 -0.91
CA THR A 24 3.77 9.27 -0.19
C THR A 24 3.61 7.98 -0.96
N VAL A 25 3.15 6.92 -0.29
CA VAL A 25 2.83 5.64 -0.93
C VAL A 25 1.42 5.20 -0.58
N SER A 26 0.77 4.54 -1.53
CA SER A 26 -0.45 3.76 -1.27
C SER A 26 -0.05 2.29 -1.24
N ILE A 27 -0.62 1.52 -0.30
CA ILE A 27 -0.23 0.12 -0.07
C ILE A 27 -1.49 -0.75 -0.09
N GLY A 28 -1.49 -1.78 -0.94
CA GLY A 28 -2.47 -2.86 -0.89
C GLY A 28 -1.91 -4.07 -0.15
N ILE A 29 -2.75 -4.76 0.60
CA ILE A 29 -2.35 -5.88 1.44
C ILE A 29 -3.34 -7.03 1.23
N ALA A 30 -2.82 -8.23 1.00
CA ALA A 30 -3.58 -9.47 1.05
C ALA A 30 -2.79 -10.50 1.88
N SER A 31 -3.50 -11.43 2.51
CA SER A 31 -2.93 -12.43 3.41
C SER A 31 -3.42 -13.83 3.05
N TYR A 32 -2.49 -14.79 2.93
CA TYR A 32 -2.85 -16.21 2.91
C TYR A 32 -2.92 -16.76 4.36
N PRO A 33 -3.94 -17.56 4.73
CA PRO A 33 -5.08 -18.01 3.94
C PRO A 33 -6.33 -17.12 4.06
N ALA A 34 -6.24 -15.96 4.72
CA ALA A 34 -7.41 -15.16 5.08
C ALA A 34 -8.14 -14.54 3.86
N ASP A 35 -7.39 -14.05 2.88
CA ASP A 35 -7.89 -13.37 1.68
C ASP A 35 -7.83 -14.25 0.42
N VAL A 36 -6.97 -15.29 0.43
CA VAL A 36 -6.69 -16.14 -0.72
C VAL A 36 -6.46 -17.59 -0.31
N THR A 37 -6.76 -18.53 -1.22
CA THR A 37 -6.60 -19.98 -0.96
C THR A 37 -5.44 -20.62 -1.74
N ASN A 38 -4.84 -19.88 -2.67
CA ASN A 38 -3.62 -20.26 -3.38
C ASN A 38 -2.65 -19.05 -3.43
N GLY A 39 -1.36 -19.32 -3.63
CA GLY A 39 -0.33 -18.28 -3.64
C GLY A 39 -0.41 -17.35 -4.85
N ASP A 40 -0.91 -17.86 -5.98
CA ASP A 40 -1.00 -17.12 -7.24
C ASP A 40 -1.98 -15.93 -7.13
N GLU A 41 -3.09 -16.10 -6.40
CA GLU A 41 -4.06 -15.05 -6.13
C GLU A 41 -3.54 -13.93 -5.22
N LEU A 42 -2.48 -14.17 -4.43
CA LEU A 42 -2.03 -13.24 -3.40
C LEU A 42 -1.63 -11.88 -3.98
N ILE A 43 -0.93 -11.89 -5.12
CA ILE A 43 -0.49 -10.67 -5.80
C ILE A 43 -1.70 -9.94 -6.38
N GLU A 44 -2.63 -10.66 -6.99
CA GLU A 44 -3.84 -10.08 -7.58
C GLU A 44 -4.69 -9.37 -6.52
N LYS A 45 -4.93 -10.01 -5.37
CA LYS A 45 -5.70 -9.42 -4.28
C LYS A 45 -5.00 -8.23 -3.64
N ALA A 46 -3.68 -8.29 -3.48
CA ALA A 46 -2.90 -7.15 -3.02
C ALA A 46 -2.97 -5.96 -3.99
N ASP A 47 -2.96 -6.20 -5.31
CA ASP A 47 -3.10 -5.14 -6.31
C ASP A 47 -4.51 -4.53 -6.31
N GLN A 48 -5.55 -5.35 -6.15
CA GLN A 48 -6.93 -4.87 -5.97
C GLN A 48 -7.06 -3.94 -4.75
N ALA A 49 -6.45 -4.33 -3.62
CA ALA A 49 -6.40 -3.48 -2.42
C ALA A 49 -5.59 -2.19 -2.66
N LEU A 50 -4.50 -2.26 -3.41
CA LEU A 50 -3.70 -1.09 -3.77
C LEU A 50 -4.51 -0.11 -4.62
N TYR A 51 -5.29 -0.63 -5.56
CA TYR A 51 -6.20 0.18 -6.36
C TYR A 51 -7.28 0.85 -5.50
N GLY A 52 -7.84 0.11 -4.52
CA GLY A 52 -8.73 0.66 -3.49
C GLY A 52 -8.09 1.82 -2.72
N ALA A 53 -6.84 1.67 -2.29
CA ALA A 53 -6.08 2.73 -1.62
C ALA A 53 -5.90 3.98 -2.51
N LYS A 54 -5.61 3.79 -3.81
CA LYS A 54 -5.46 4.89 -4.78
C LYS A 54 -6.77 5.62 -5.04
N LYS A 55 -7.89 4.89 -5.20
CA LYS A 55 -9.23 5.49 -5.39
C LYS A 55 -9.74 6.17 -4.13
N GLY A 56 -9.42 5.63 -2.96
CA GLY A 56 -9.80 6.17 -1.66
C GLY A 56 -9.00 7.39 -1.19
N GLY A 57 -8.30 8.10 -2.06
CA GLY A 57 -7.56 9.33 -1.71
C GLY A 57 -6.03 9.20 -1.59
N ARG A 58 -5.46 8.02 -1.90
CA ARG A 58 -4.01 7.74 -1.80
C ARG A 58 -3.47 7.89 -0.36
N ASP A 59 -2.15 7.83 -0.21
CA ASP A 59 -1.42 7.93 1.08
C ASP A 59 -2.07 7.10 2.21
N ARG A 60 -2.45 5.87 1.90
CA ARG A 60 -3.11 4.96 2.83
C ARG A 60 -2.78 3.51 2.54
N SER A 61 -2.94 2.67 3.55
CA SER A 61 -2.99 1.22 3.36
C SER A 61 -4.43 0.72 3.37
N VAL A 62 -4.69 -0.33 2.60
CA VAL A 62 -5.99 -1.01 2.52
C VAL A 62 -5.74 -2.51 2.56
N LEU A 63 -6.48 -3.22 3.40
CA LEU A 63 -6.55 -4.68 3.39
C LEU A 63 -7.55 -5.11 2.32
N PHE A 64 -7.25 -6.21 1.62
CA PHE A 64 -8.18 -6.77 0.64
C PHE A 64 -9.53 -7.12 1.28
N GLY A 65 -9.54 -7.76 2.46
CA GLY A 65 -10.77 -8.04 3.20
C GLY A 65 -11.58 -6.82 3.65
N ASP A 66 -11.04 -5.59 3.56
CA ASP A 66 -11.78 -4.35 3.85
C ASP A 66 -12.43 -3.73 2.59
N LEU A 67 -12.16 -4.27 1.40
CA LEU A 67 -12.78 -3.82 0.15
C LEU A 67 -14.26 -4.27 0.15
N LYS A 68 -15.17 -3.29 -0.03
CA LYS A 68 -16.60 -3.53 -0.21
C LYS A 68 -16.95 -3.90 -1.64
#